data_AF-A0A7W0HKY8-F1
#
_entry.id   AF-A0A7W0HKY8-F1
#
_cell.length_a   1.000
_cell.length_b   1.000
_cell.length_c   1.000
_cell.angle_alpha   90.00
_cell.angle_beta   90.00
_cell.angle_gamma   90.00
#
_symmetry.space_group_name_H-M   'P 1'
#
loop_
_entity.id
_entity.type
_entity.pdbx_description
1 polymer ?
#
loop_
_entity_poly.entity_id
_entity_poly.type
_entity_poly.pdbx_seq_one_letter_code
_entity_poly.pdbx_strand_id
1 'polypeptide(L)'
;MLDSLKTRLRGLVRRILPGTRPKQLPSQVPAPDTSFDKRSFDRYKITFPVRISGKDSQNRPFKEITRLQDVSGSGALFLSGFPDRYHVGQDIDVAIMLDAAEDVQACIRNQASVVRINCPEACGAKPDAGLQGIAVCFHHAFDFQRMAPEESGCPE
;
A
#
# COMPACT_ATOMS: atom_id res chain seq x y z
N MET A 1 -45.90 -27.35 -38.30
CA MET A 1 -46.44 -28.45 -39.12
C MET A 1 -45.31 -29.44 -39.38
N LEU A 2 -45.49 -30.66 -38.89
CA LEU A 2 -44.75 -31.91 -39.17
C LEU A 2 -43.28 -31.96 -38.70
N ASP A 3 -42.96 -32.58 -37.57
CA ASP A 3 -42.95 -34.02 -37.26
C ASP A 3 -41.86 -34.85 -37.96
N SER A 4 -41.15 -35.59 -37.10
CA SER A 4 -40.70 -36.97 -37.26
C SER A 4 -39.63 -37.31 -38.31
N LEU A 5 -38.51 -37.83 -37.80
CA LEU A 5 -38.07 -39.22 -38.01
C LEU A 5 -36.90 -39.51 -37.05
N LYS A 6 -37.16 -40.05 -35.85
CA LYS A 6 -37.16 -41.49 -35.52
C LYS A 6 -35.86 -42.20 -35.96
N THR A 7 -34.94 -42.50 -35.03
CA THR A 7 -34.84 -43.77 -34.25
C THR A 7 -33.82 -44.76 -34.83
N ARG A 8 -32.80 -45.15 -34.04
CA ARG A 8 -32.31 -46.53 -33.81
C ARG A 8 -30.99 -46.48 -33.01
N LEU A 9 -30.93 -46.91 -31.74
CA LEU A 9 -31.02 -48.27 -31.13
C LEU A 9 -29.65 -48.96 -30.94
N ARG A 10 -29.34 -49.18 -29.64
CA ARG A 10 -28.55 -50.28 -29.02
C ARG A 10 -27.06 -50.32 -29.38
N GLY A 11 -26.12 -50.24 -28.44
CA GLY A 11 -26.06 -50.96 -27.17
C GLY A 11 -24.92 -51.97 -27.27
N LEU A 12 -23.79 -51.70 -26.62
CA LEU A 12 -22.81 -52.76 -26.34
C LEU A 12 -21.98 -52.42 -25.11
N VAL A 13 -22.38 -53.05 -24.02
CA VAL A 13 -21.59 -53.25 -22.80
C VAL A 13 -20.25 -53.89 -23.18
N ARG A 14 -19.13 -53.21 -22.88
CA ARG A 14 -17.81 -53.85 -22.85
C ARG A 14 -17.11 -53.55 -21.52
N ARG A 15 -17.24 -54.54 -20.64
CA ARG A 15 -16.23 -55.15 -19.76
C ARG A 15 -15.19 -54.20 -19.13
N ILE A 16 -15.36 -54.02 -17.83
CA ILE A 16 -14.33 -53.61 -16.87
C ILE A 16 -13.23 -54.68 -16.85
N LEU A 17 -11.98 -54.26 -17.04
CA LEU A 17 -10.79 -54.99 -16.59
C LEU A 17 -10.14 -54.18 -15.45
N PRO A 18 -9.65 -54.84 -14.38
CA PRO A 18 -9.01 -54.16 -13.27
C PRO A 18 -7.51 -53.99 -13.54
N GLY A 19 -6.95 -52.88 -13.06
CA GLY A 19 -5.50 -52.75 -12.91
C GLY A 19 -4.84 -51.77 -13.86
N THR A 20 -4.81 -50.51 -13.43
CA THR A 20 -3.58 -49.69 -13.34
C THR A 20 -4.01 -48.34 -12.77
N ARG A 21 -3.54 -48.01 -11.56
CA ARG A 21 -3.72 -46.67 -10.97
C ARG A 21 -2.94 -45.69 -11.86
N PRO A 22 -3.57 -44.66 -12.46
CA PRO A 22 -2.79 -43.54 -12.96
C PRO A 22 -2.13 -42.88 -11.76
N LYS A 23 -0.80 -42.84 -11.76
CA LYS A 23 -0.02 -41.98 -10.85
C LYS A 23 -0.56 -40.57 -11.02
N GLN A 24 -1.23 -40.05 -10.00
CA GLN A 24 -1.55 -38.64 -9.86
C GLN A 24 -0.22 -37.89 -9.96
N LEU A 25 0.04 -37.24 -11.10
CA LEU A 25 1.01 -36.17 -11.13
C LEU A 25 0.48 -35.08 -10.18
N PRO A 26 1.32 -34.48 -9.31
CA PRO A 26 0.91 -33.31 -8.58
C PRO A 26 0.65 -32.19 -9.58
N SER A 27 -0.64 -32.00 -9.90
CA SER A 27 -1.15 -30.79 -10.54
C SER A 27 -1.04 -29.65 -9.54
N GLN A 28 0.18 -29.17 -9.31
CA GLN A 28 0.38 -27.84 -8.73
C GLN A 28 0.24 -26.82 -9.86
N VAL A 29 -1.00 -26.66 -10.33
CA VAL A 29 -1.40 -25.35 -10.86
C VAL A 29 -1.64 -24.54 -9.59
N PRO A 30 -0.81 -23.53 -9.27
CA PRO A 30 -1.14 -22.62 -8.18
C PRO A 30 -2.54 -22.07 -8.50
N ALA A 31 -3.46 -22.26 -7.56
CA ALA A 31 -4.77 -21.61 -7.65
C ALA A 31 -4.53 -20.12 -7.91
N PRO A 32 -5.27 -19.46 -8.81
CA PRO A 32 -5.18 -18.02 -8.94
C PRO A 32 -5.48 -17.45 -7.56
N ASP A 33 -4.50 -16.75 -6.99
CA ASP A 33 -4.64 -16.04 -5.72
C ASP A 33 -5.78 -15.04 -5.92
N THR A 34 -6.98 -15.38 -5.43
CA THR A 34 -8.16 -14.53 -5.48
C THR A 34 -8.12 -13.47 -4.37
N SER A 35 -6.92 -12.96 -4.06
CA SER A 35 -6.83 -11.66 -3.43
C SER A 35 -7.20 -10.65 -4.52
N PHE A 36 -8.48 -10.27 -4.55
CA PHE A 36 -8.89 -9.06 -5.24
C PHE A 36 -8.19 -7.91 -4.54
N ASP A 37 -6.94 -7.63 -4.92
CA ASP A 37 -6.22 -6.47 -4.45
C ASP A 37 -6.99 -5.27 -4.95
N LYS A 38 -7.75 -4.63 -4.05
CA LYS A 38 -8.62 -3.49 -4.36
C LYS A 38 -7.80 -2.22 -4.63
N ARG A 39 -6.47 -2.32 -4.69
CA ARG A 39 -5.56 -1.19 -4.82
C ARG A 39 -5.33 -0.88 -6.29
N SER A 40 -5.42 0.40 -6.61
CA SER A 40 -5.09 0.93 -7.94
C SER A 40 -3.58 1.09 -8.15
N PHE A 41 -2.77 1.02 -7.09
CA PHE A 41 -1.32 1.21 -7.14
C PHE A 41 -0.59 0.27 -6.18
N ASP A 42 0.54 -0.26 -6.66
CA ASP A 42 1.50 -0.99 -5.84
C ASP A 42 2.11 -0.08 -4.77
N ARG A 43 2.49 -0.70 -3.64
CA ARG A 43 3.18 -0.01 -2.54
C ARG A 43 4.62 -0.45 -2.44
N TYR A 44 5.51 0.52 -2.36
CA TYR A 44 6.93 0.29 -2.19
C TYR A 44 7.33 0.60 -0.76
N LYS A 45 7.97 -0.36 -0.09
CA LYS A 45 8.57 -0.13 1.22
C LYS A 45 9.82 0.71 1.04
N ILE A 46 9.77 1.92 1.57
CA ILE A 46 10.83 2.91 1.43
C ILE A 46 10.93 3.65 2.76
N THR A 47 12.16 3.87 3.22
CA THR A 47 12.44 4.55 4.48
C THR A 47 13.12 5.87 4.19
N PHE A 48 12.34 6.90 3.88
CA PHE A 48 12.84 8.27 3.77
C PHE A 48 12.38 9.12 4.96
N PRO A 49 13.19 10.10 5.39
CA PRO A 49 12.70 11.13 6.30
C PRO A 49 11.56 11.90 5.65
N VAL A 50 10.52 12.19 6.42
CA VAL A 50 9.39 12.99 5.96
C VAL A 50 9.13 14.11 6.95
N ARG A 51 9.00 15.34 6.44
CA ARG A 51 8.56 16.50 7.21
C ARG A 51 7.05 16.65 6.98
N ILE A 52 6.31 16.72 8.07
CA ILE A 52 4.86 16.92 8.07
C ILE A 52 4.58 18.28 8.69
N SER A 53 3.68 19.06 8.08
CA SER A 53 3.08 20.23 8.70
C SER A 53 1.58 20.25 8.49
N GLY A 54 0.86 20.83 9.45
CA GLY A 54 -0.59 20.92 9.38
C GLY A 54 -1.16 21.63 10.59
N LYS A 55 -2.46 21.48 10.82
CA LYS A 55 -3.15 22.02 11.99
C LYS A 55 -3.83 20.90 12.76
N ASP A 56 -3.65 20.85 14.07
CA ASP A 56 -4.29 19.84 14.93
C ASP A 56 -5.81 20.06 15.06
N SER A 57 -6.49 19.21 15.85
CA SER A 57 -7.93 19.33 16.13
C SER A 57 -8.33 20.63 16.83
N GLN A 58 -7.37 21.36 17.40
CA GLN A 58 -7.54 22.67 18.02
C GLN A 58 -7.13 23.81 17.08
N ASN A 59 -6.92 23.51 15.79
CA ASN A 59 -6.47 24.44 14.75
C ASN A 59 -5.09 25.07 15.04
N ARG A 60 -4.28 24.44 15.91
CA ARG A 60 -2.92 24.90 16.21
C ARG A 60 -1.97 24.30 15.19
N PRO A 61 -1.05 25.12 14.62
CA PRO A 61 -0.08 24.62 13.68
C PRO A 61 0.90 23.65 14.37
N PHE A 62 1.26 22.59 13.68
CA PHE A 62 2.32 21.68 14.13
C PHE A 62 3.28 21.36 12.98
N LYS A 63 4.47 20.90 13.38
CA LYS A 63 5.46 20.30 12.50
C LYS A 63 5.98 19.02 13.14
N GLU A 64 6.26 18.02 12.33
CA GLU A 64 6.83 16.75 12.75
C GLU A 64 7.84 16.28 11.70
N ILE A 65 8.97 15.76 12.16
CA ILE A 65 9.91 15.02 11.31
C ILE A 65 9.82 13.57 11.71
N THR A 66 9.51 12.70 10.76
CA THR A 66 9.37 11.27 10.99
C THR A 66 9.85 10.46 9.80
N ARG A 67 9.49 9.18 9.72
CA ARG A 67 9.91 8.25 8.68
C ARG A 67 8.71 7.68 7.95
N LEU A 68 8.87 7.61 6.63
CA LEU A 68 7.98 6.90 5.74
C LEU A 68 8.14 5.39 5.96
N GLN A 69 7.05 4.65 5.82
CA GLN A 69 6.99 3.19 5.91
C GLN A 69 6.70 2.57 4.54
N ASP A 70 5.72 3.13 3.82
CA ASP A 70 5.43 2.77 2.43
C ASP A 70 4.86 3.96 1.63
N VAL A 71 5.07 3.95 0.31
CA VAL A 71 4.54 4.94 -0.63
C VAL A 71 3.96 4.24 -1.87
N SER A 72 2.92 4.84 -2.44
CA SER A 72 2.38 4.54 -3.77
C SER A 72 2.22 5.85 -4.57
N GLY A 73 1.81 5.75 -5.83
CA GLY A 73 1.52 6.93 -6.65
C GLY A 73 0.38 7.81 -6.13
N SER A 74 -0.45 7.32 -5.21
CA SER A 74 -1.63 8.04 -4.69
C SER A 74 -1.58 8.32 -3.18
N GLY A 75 -0.58 7.81 -2.45
CA GLY A 75 -0.56 7.96 -1.01
C GLY A 75 0.68 7.41 -0.34
N ALA A 76 0.73 7.54 0.97
CA ALA A 76 1.83 7.04 1.78
C ALA A 76 1.35 6.62 3.17
N LEU A 77 2.19 5.85 3.85
CA LEU A 77 2.09 5.52 5.27
C LEU A 77 3.38 5.99 5.94
N PHE A 78 3.25 6.77 7.00
CA PHE A 78 4.37 7.14 7.87
C PHE A 78 4.04 6.80 9.33
N LEU A 79 5.05 6.71 10.17
CA LEU A 79 4.87 6.50 11.60
C LEU A 79 4.87 7.85 12.31
N SER A 80 4.06 8.05 13.34
CA SER A 80 4.07 9.27 14.15
C SER A 80 4.19 8.94 15.63
N GLY A 81 4.99 9.71 16.35
CA GLY A 81 5.07 9.69 17.82
C GLY A 81 4.03 10.61 18.48
N PHE A 82 3.26 11.36 17.69
CA PHE A 82 2.25 12.31 18.16
C PHE A 82 0.90 12.09 17.47
N PRO A 83 0.31 10.87 17.56
CA PRO A 83 -0.93 10.52 16.87
C PRO A 83 -2.10 11.46 17.17
N ASP A 84 -2.16 12.04 18.36
CA ASP A 84 -3.23 12.95 18.79
C ASP A 84 -3.31 14.25 17.97
N ARG A 85 -2.28 14.56 17.17
CA ARG A 85 -2.27 15.70 16.24
C ARG A 85 -3.00 15.39 14.93
N TYR A 86 -3.33 14.11 14.70
CA TYR A 86 -3.90 13.63 13.45
C TYR A 86 -5.36 13.22 13.61
N HIS A 87 -6.16 13.47 12.57
CA HIS A 87 -7.53 12.95 12.48
C HIS A 87 -7.89 12.66 11.02
N VAL A 88 -8.80 11.71 10.79
CA VAL A 88 -9.23 11.35 9.44
C VAL A 88 -9.93 12.55 8.77
N GLY A 89 -9.59 12.80 7.50
CA GLY A 89 -10.07 13.93 6.71
C GLY A 89 -9.23 15.20 6.87
N GLN A 90 -8.26 15.23 7.78
CA GLN A 90 -7.37 16.37 7.97
C GLN A 90 -6.42 16.56 6.80
N ASP A 91 -6.29 17.80 6.33
CA ASP A 91 -5.29 18.18 5.36
C ASP A 91 -3.95 18.51 6.03
N ILE A 92 -2.87 17.99 5.43
CA ILE A 92 -1.50 18.18 5.85
C ILE A 92 -0.60 18.41 4.63
N ASP A 93 0.51 19.11 4.85
CA ASP A 93 1.61 19.18 3.90
C ASP A 93 2.64 18.09 4.23
N VAL A 94 3.04 17.37 3.19
CA VAL A 94 4.00 16.26 3.25
C VAL A 94 5.22 16.64 2.40
N ALA A 95 6.40 16.62 3.00
CA ALA A 95 7.67 16.77 2.28
C ALA A 95 8.56 15.54 2.53
N ILE A 96 8.67 14.67 1.54
CA ILE A 96 9.52 13.47 1.57
C ILE A 96 10.93 13.91 1.18
N MET A 97 11.87 13.78 2.10
CA MET A 97 13.27 14.14 1.88
C MET A 97 13.95 12.99 1.13
N LEU A 98 14.47 13.26 -0.06
CA LEU A 98 15.19 12.27 -0.85
C LEU A 98 16.66 12.28 -0.43
N ASP A 99 17.25 11.10 -0.29
CA ASP A 99 18.68 10.99 -0.02
C ASP A 99 19.45 11.59 -1.19
N ALA A 100 20.19 12.65 -0.88
CA ALA A 100 20.98 13.42 -1.82
C ALA A 100 22.31 12.72 -2.13
N ALA A 101 22.76 12.81 -3.38
CA ALA A 101 24.18 12.68 -3.69
C ALA A 101 24.86 14.03 -3.47
N GLU A 102 25.97 14.01 -2.72
CA GLU A 102 26.99 15.03 -2.36
C GLU A 102 26.65 16.54 -2.38
N ASP A 103 25.89 17.08 -3.34
CA ASP A 103 25.63 18.53 -3.49
C ASP A 103 24.16 18.92 -3.81
N VAL A 104 23.23 17.95 -3.87
CA VAL A 104 21.83 18.24 -4.25
C VAL A 104 20.85 17.62 -3.27
N GLN A 105 20.40 18.42 -2.31
CA GLN A 105 19.21 18.06 -1.54
C GLN A 105 17.94 18.25 -2.36
N ALA A 106 17.10 17.22 -2.38
CA ALA A 106 15.81 17.23 -3.08
C ALA A 106 14.72 16.71 -2.15
N CYS A 107 13.49 17.17 -2.39
CA CYS A 107 12.33 16.65 -1.71
C CYS A 107 11.15 16.52 -2.69
N ILE A 108 10.20 15.65 -2.32
CA ILE A 108 8.88 15.60 -2.95
C ILE A 108 7.92 16.32 -2.02
N ARG A 109 7.27 17.39 -2.50
CA ARG A 109 6.24 18.10 -1.73
C ARG A 109 4.85 17.76 -2.24
N ASN A 110 3.91 17.56 -1.33
CA ASN A 110 2.52 17.29 -1.69
C ASN A 110 1.56 17.67 -0.56
N GLN A 111 0.35 18.08 -0.92
CA GLN A 111 -0.77 18.19 0.00
C GLN A 111 -1.50 16.85 0.08
N ALA A 112 -1.85 16.43 1.29
CA ALA A 112 -2.47 15.14 1.50
C ALA A 112 -3.57 15.21 2.54
N SER A 113 -4.57 14.34 2.43
CA SER A 113 -5.53 14.13 3.51
C SER A 113 -5.25 12.83 4.26
N VAL A 114 -5.40 12.85 5.57
CA VAL A 114 -5.33 11.65 6.41
C VAL A 114 -6.53 10.75 6.12
N VAL A 115 -6.29 9.51 5.70
CA VAL A 115 -7.35 8.54 5.38
C VAL A 115 -7.52 7.46 6.43
N ARG A 116 -6.49 7.18 7.23
CA ARG A 116 -6.53 6.16 8.28
C ARG A 116 -5.42 6.39 9.31
N ILE A 117 -5.71 6.08 10.56
CA ILE A 117 -4.76 6.01 11.67
C ILE A 117 -4.75 4.58 12.19
N ASN A 118 -3.59 3.94 12.22
CA ASN A 118 -3.42 2.57 12.67
C ASN A 118 -2.98 2.55 14.13
N CYS A 119 -3.81 1.98 15.00
CA CYS A 119 -3.41 1.66 16.36
C CYS A 119 -2.53 0.38 16.37
N PRO A 120 -1.38 0.38 17.05
CA PRO A 120 -0.47 -0.76 17.09
C PRO A 120 -1.01 -2.00 17.83
N GLU A 121 -2.14 -1.90 18.54
CA GLU A 121 -2.62 -2.96 19.43
C GLU A 121 -3.16 -4.23 18.73
N ALA A 122 -3.42 -4.19 17.43
CA ALA A 122 -4.11 -5.29 16.73
C ALA A 122 -3.21 -6.40 16.17
N CYS A 123 -1.88 -6.21 16.13
CA CYS A 123 -0.95 -7.19 15.59
C CYS A 123 0.18 -7.38 16.59
N GLY A 124 0.31 -8.58 17.18
CA GLY A 124 1.32 -8.95 18.18
C GLY A 124 2.79 -8.86 17.77
N ALA A 125 3.13 -7.98 16.82
CA ALA A 125 4.46 -7.44 16.63
C ALA A 125 4.80 -6.52 17.82
N LYS A 126 6.04 -6.58 18.30
CA LYS A 126 6.53 -5.65 19.33
C LYS A 126 6.29 -4.22 18.82
N PRO A 127 5.49 -3.39 19.52
CA PRO A 127 5.30 -2.01 19.10
C PRO A 127 6.66 -1.33 19.20
N ASP A 128 7.13 -0.74 18.10
CA ASP A 128 8.10 0.35 18.21
C ASP A 128 7.43 1.38 19.13
N ALA A 129 8.01 1.54 20.32
CA ALA A 129 7.37 2.04 21.53
C ALA A 129 6.57 3.34 21.33
N GLY A 130 5.27 3.23 21.07
CA GLY A 130 4.34 4.36 21.00
C GLY A 130 4.15 5.00 19.62
N LEU A 131 4.72 4.43 18.54
CA LEU A 131 4.48 4.94 17.19
C LEU A 131 3.16 4.42 16.61
N GLN A 132 2.40 5.30 15.96
CA GLN A 132 1.19 4.94 15.21
C GLN A 132 1.35 5.22 13.72
N GLY A 133 0.73 4.39 12.89
CA GLY A 133 0.79 4.54 11.43
C GLY A 133 -0.26 5.52 10.91
N ILE A 134 0.15 6.58 10.23
CA ILE A 134 -0.72 7.57 9.60
C ILE A 134 -0.71 7.35 8.09
N ALA A 135 -1.83 6.91 7.55
CA ALA A 135 -2.01 6.73 6.11
C ALA A 135 -2.64 7.96 5.50
N VAL A 136 -2.10 8.42 4.37
CA VAL A 136 -2.53 9.63 3.67
C VAL A 136 -2.78 9.38 2.19
N CYS A 137 -3.64 10.21 1.60
CA CYS A 137 -3.90 10.26 0.17
C CYS A 137 -3.43 11.60 -0.38
N PHE A 138 -2.60 11.59 -1.43
CA PHE A 138 -2.08 12.79 -2.07
C PHE A 138 -3.15 13.44 -2.95
N HIS A 139 -3.24 14.77 -2.91
CA HIS A 139 -4.18 15.54 -3.73
C HIS A 139 -3.72 15.66 -5.18
N HIS A 140 -2.41 15.67 -5.39
CA HIS A 140 -1.79 15.91 -6.69
C HIS A 140 -0.68 14.90 -6.98
N ALA A 141 -0.26 14.85 -8.25
CA ALA A 141 0.96 14.15 -8.63
C ALA A 141 2.18 14.75 -7.90
N PHE A 142 3.25 13.97 -7.80
CA PHE A 142 4.47 14.40 -7.12
C PHE A 142 5.12 15.60 -7.79
N ASP A 143 5.39 16.62 -6.99
CA ASP A 143 6.20 17.76 -7.36
C ASP A 143 7.60 17.62 -6.74
N PHE A 144 8.61 17.52 -7.62
CA PHE A 144 10.00 17.33 -7.23
C PHE A 144 10.68 18.69 -7.12
N GLN A 145 11.19 19.00 -5.94
CA GLN A 145 11.79 20.30 -5.66
C GLN A 145 13.22 20.12 -5.17
N ARG A 146 14.13 20.92 -5.74
CA ARG A 146 15.48 21.09 -5.19
C ARG A 146 15.37 21.96 -3.94
N MET A 147 15.92 21.46 -2.83
CA MET A 147 16.00 22.22 -1.58
C MET A 147 17.10 23.27 -1.71
N ALA A 148 16.83 24.47 -1.20
CA ALA A 148 17.87 25.49 -1.05
C ALA A 148 18.91 25.03 -0.01
N PRO A 149 20.18 25.46 -0.12
CA PRO A 149 21.23 25.11 0.86
C PRO A 149 20.83 25.47 2.30
N GLU A 150 20.09 26.56 2.49
CA GLU A 150 19.64 27.07 3.79
C GLU A 150 18.63 26.16 4.51
N GLU A 151 17.88 25.32 3.78
CA GLU A 151 16.86 24.44 4.36
C GLU A 151 17.42 23.04 4.73
N SER A 152 18.72 22.86 4.47
CA SER A 152 19.42 21.57 4.53
C SER A 152 19.85 21.14 5.92
N GLY A 153 19.99 22.08 6.86
CA GLY A 153 20.34 21.79 8.25
C GLY A 153 21.74 21.18 8.44
N CYS A 154 22.59 21.15 7.41
CA CYS A 154 23.99 20.79 7.54
C CYS A 154 24.80 22.06 7.86
N PRO A 155 25.34 22.23 9.07
CA PRO A 155 26.37 23.24 9.30
C PRO A 155 27.63 22.85 8.49
N GLU A 156 28.24 23.83 7.82
CA GLU A 156 29.57 23.70 7.18
C GLU A 156 30.66 23.26 8.16
#